data_AF-A0A1I2UES7-F1
#
_entry.id   AF-A0A1I2UES7-F1
#
_cell.length_a   1.000
_cell.length_b   1.000
_cell.length_c   1.000
_cell.angle_alpha   90.00
_cell.angle_beta   90.00
_cell.angle_gamma   90.00
#
_symmetry.space_group_name_H-M   'P 1'
#
loop_
_entity.id
_entity.type
_entity.pdbx_description
1 polymer ?
#
loop_
_entity_poly.entity_id
_entity_poly.type
_entity_poly.pdbx_seq_one_letter_code
_entity_poly.pdbx_strand_id
1 'polypeptide(L)'
;MNKKISIIIPCFNVANYLDRSYASLKNQTIGIDEIECIFVNDGSTDGGKTIEKLKEIERDNPDSVIVVDLPENVGQGEARNIGLTYASSEYIQFFDADDELRKDACEVLYNILKKTLE
;
A
#
# COMPACT_ATOMS: atom_id res chain seq x y z
N MET A 1 18.47 0.13 4.96
CA MET A 1 18.18 -1.32 4.89
C MET A 1 16.95 -1.46 4.02
N ASN A 2 16.91 -2.43 3.10
CA ASN A 2 15.73 -2.62 2.24
C ASN A 2 14.53 -3.05 3.10
N LYS A 3 13.36 -2.50 2.79
CA LYS A 3 12.09 -2.92 3.37
C LYS A 3 11.86 -4.41 3.06
N LYS A 4 11.08 -5.09 3.90
CA LYS A 4 10.83 -6.54 3.80
C LYS A 4 9.75 -6.87 2.78
N ILE A 5 8.69 -6.05 2.71
CA ILE A 5 7.54 -6.25 1.81
C ILE A 5 7.15 -4.90 1.21
N SER A 6 6.97 -4.86 -0.11
CA SER A 6 6.29 -3.76 -0.79
C SER A 6 4.83 -4.14 -1.01
N ILE A 7 3.92 -3.36 -0.44
CA ILE A 7 2.49 -3.55 -0.50
C ILE A 7 1.94 -2.54 -1.50
N ILE A 8 1.29 -3.01 -2.56
CA ILE A 8 0.75 -2.17 -3.64
C ILE A 8 -0.77 -2.10 -3.51
N ILE A 9 -1.28 -0.87 -3.37
CA ILE A 9 -2.68 -0.58 -3.07
C ILE A 9 -3.29 0.30 -4.17
N PRO A 10 -3.99 -0.27 -5.16
CA PRO A 10 -4.73 0.50 -6.15
C PRO A 10 -5.94 1.19 -5.49
N CYS A 11 -6.15 2.46 -5.80
CA CYS A 11 -7.15 3.32 -5.17
C CYS A 11 -8.01 4.03 -6.23
N PHE A 12 -9.32 3.77 -6.24
CA PHE A 12 -10.26 4.52 -7.07
C PHE A 12 -11.54 4.84 -6.29
N ASN A 13 -11.76 6.10 -5.94
CA ASN A 13 -12.91 6.57 -5.16
C ASN A 13 -13.07 5.86 -3.80
N VAL A 14 -11.97 5.70 -3.06
CA VAL A 14 -11.87 4.89 -1.83
C VAL A 14 -11.67 5.71 -0.56
N ALA A 15 -11.86 7.03 -0.59
CA ALA A 15 -11.63 7.93 0.54
C ALA A 15 -12.22 7.45 1.88
N ASN A 16 -13.40 6.82 1.87
CA ASN A 16 -14.09 6.32 3.07
C ASN A 16 -13.47 5.06 3.70
N TYR A 17 -12.49 4.45 3.04
CA TYR A 17 -11.83 3.24 3.50
C TYR A 17 -10.36 3.48 3.90
N LEU A 18 -9.74 4.53 3.38
CA LEU A 18 -8.31 4.76 3.54
C LEU A 18 -7.87 4.86 5.01
N ASP A 19 -8.64 5.51 5.90
CA ASP A 19 -8.27 5.62 7.32
C ASP A 19 -8.16 4.22 7.98
N ARG A 20 -9.12 3.32 7.72
CA ARG A 20 -9.14 1.97 8.31
C ARG A 20 -8.07 1.07 7.69
N SER A 21 -7.96 1.12 6.36
CA SER A 21 -7.02 0.34 5.57
C SER A 21 -5.59 0.70 5.96
N TYR A 22 -5.27 1.99 6.00
CA TYR A 22 -3.96 2.47 6.42
C TYR A 22 -3.65 2.17 7.89
N ALA A 23 -4.62 2.34 8.80
CA ALA A 23 -4.42 1.97 10.20
C ALA A 23 -4.06 0.48 10.35
N SER A 24 -4.64 -0.41 9.54
CA SER A 24 -4.30 -1.83 9.56
C SER A 24 -2.86 -2.12 9.10
N LEU A 25 -2.34 -1.34 8.15
CA LEU A 25 -0.95 -1.42 7.66
C LEU A 25 0.03 -0.82 8.66
N LYS A 26 -0.27 0.38 9.18
CA LYS A 26 0.56 1.11 10.16
C LYS A 26 0.77 0.32 11.46
N ASN A 27 -0.25 -0.44 11.88
CA ASN A 27 -0.23 -1.19 13.13
C ASN A 27 0.22 -2.66 12.97
N GLN A 28 0.86 -3.03 11.85
CA GLN A 28 1.43 -4.37 11.70
C GLN A 28 2.51 -4.64 12.75
N THR A 29 2.57 -5.86 13.30
CA THR A 29 3.54 -6.26 14.32
C THR A 29 4.97 -6.28 13.81
N ILE A 30 5.17 -6.45 12.49
CA ILE A 30 6.48 -6.33 11.85
C ILE A 30 7.02 -4.89 11.91
N GLY A 31 6.15 -3.89 12.14
CA GLY A 31 6.47 -2.46 12.13
C GLY A 31 6.26 -1.82 10.76
N ILE A 32 5.70 -0.61 10.74
CA ILE A 32 5.50 0.17 9.50
C ILE A 32 6.84 0.47 8.79
N ASP A 33 7.92 0.61 9.55
CA ASP A 33 9.25 0.86 9.00
C ASP A 33 9.86 -0.32 8.27
N GLU A 34 9.26 -1.51 8.38
CA GLU A 34 9.69 -2.73 7.70
C GLU A 34 8.91 -3.00 6.41
N ILE A 35 7.88 -2.20 6.11
CA ILE A 35 7.06 -2.31 4.89
C ILE A 35 7.12 -1.00 4.07
N GLU A 36 6.86 -1.15 2.77
CA GLU A 36 6.73 -0.04 1.81
C GLU A 36 5.30 -0.07 1.25
N CYS A 37 4.47 0.91 1.58
CA CYS A 37 3.09 1.00 1.13
C CYS A 37 3.00 1.94 -0.08
N ILE A 38 2.66 1.39 -1.24
CA ILE A 38 2.57 2.13 -2.51
C ILE A 38 1.10 2.26 -2.85
N PHE A 39 0.52 3.43 -2.55
CA PHE A 39 -0.85 3.75 -2.93
C PHE A 39 -0.87 4.35 -4.33
N VAL A 40 -1.63 3.75 -5.24
CA VAL A 40 -1.77 4.23 -6.61
C VAL A 40 -3.18 4.79 -6.79
N ASN A 41 -3.32 6.12 -6.79
CA ASN A 41 -4.58 6.76 -7.13
C ASN A 41 -4.85 6.61 -8.63
N ASP A 42 -5.78 5.72 -8.98
CA ASP A 42 -6.14 5.33 -10.33
C ASP A 42 -7.19 6.29 -10.93
N GLY A 43 -6.86 7.59 -10.96
CA GLY A 43 -7.71 8.61 -11.56
C GLY A 43 -9.05 8.84 -10.86
N SER A 44 -9.08 8.83 -9.51
CA SER A 44 -10.30 9.06 -8.72
C SER A 44 -11.06 10.33 -9.15
N THR A 45 -12.38 10.22 -9.18
CA THR A 45 -13.33 11.28 -9.58
C THR A 45 -14.20 11.79 -8.42
N ASP A 46 -13.85 11.44 -7.18
CA ASP A 46 -14.59 11.74 -5.96
C ASP A 46 -14.39 13.17 -5.43
N GLY A 47 -14.12 14.13 -6.32
CA GLY A 47 -13.90 15.54 -5.98
C GLY A 47 -12.60 15.78 -5.23
N GLY A 48 -11.62 14.90 -5.36
CA GLY A 48 -10.29 15.03 -4.76
C GLY A 48 -10.13 14.36 -3.39
N LYS A 49 -11.20 13.78 -2.84
CA LYS A 49 -11.19 13.20 -1.49
C LYS A 49 -10.18 12.06 -1.35
N THR A 50 -10.10 11.17 -2.35
CA THR A 50 -9.14 10.06 -2.31
C THR A 50 -7.70 10.59 -2.33
N ILE A 51 -7.35 11.48 -3.26
CA ILE A 51 -5.98 11.99 -3.36
C ILE A 51 -5.58 12.87 -2.16
N GLU A 52 -6.49 13.67 -1.60
CA GLU A 52 -6.22 14.45 -0.39
C GLU A 52 -5.89 13.53 0.79
N LYS A 53 -6.68 12.47 0.98
CA LYS A 53 -6.46 11.49 2.04
C LYS A 53 -5.16 10.70 1.86
N LEU A 54 -4.84 10.31 0.63
CA LEU A 54 -3.57 9.65 0.32
C LEU A 54 -2.37 10.55 0.67
N LYS A 55 -2.44 11.85 0.36
CA LYS A 55 -1.39 12.83 0.74
C LYS A 55 -1.28 13.04 2.25
N GLU A 56 -2.36 12.88 3.02
CA GLU A 56 -2.28 12.84 4.49
C GLU A 56 -1.52 11.61 4.98
N ILE A 57 -1.83 10.44 4.42
CA ILE A 57 -1.19 9.16 4.74
C ILE A 57 0.31 9.18 4.41
N GLU A 58 0.69 9.74 3.26
CA GLU A 58 2.09 9.91 2.86
C GLU A 58 2.87 10.79 3.85
N ARG A 59 2.28 11.91 4.30
CA ARG A 59 2.90 12.80 5.27
C ARG A 59 3.04 12.20 6.67
N ASP A 60 2.18 11.25 7.03
CA ASP A 60 2.21 10.58 8.33
C ASP A 60 3.37 9.57 8.43
N ASN A 61 3.75 8.91 7.33
CA ASN A 61 4.90 7.99 7.28
C ASN A 61 5.70 8.11 5.95
N PRO A 62 6.43 9.21 5.73
CA PRO A 62 7.07 9.52 4.43
C PRO A 62 8.20 8.56 4.05
N ASP A 63 8.80 7.85 5.01
CA ASP A 63 9.85 6.85 4.75
C ASP A 63 9.31 5.45 4.40
N SER A 64 7.98 5.26 4.50
CA SER A 64 7.32 3.96 4.32
C SER A 64 6.11 4.03 3.37
N VAL A 65 5.68 5.22 2.96
CA VAL A 65 4.51 5.43 2.11
C VAL A 65 4.90 6.21 0.86
N ILE A 66 4.43 5.73 -0.29
CA ILE A 66 4.56 6.39 -1.59
C ILE A 66 3.17 6.54 -2.18
N VAL A 67 2.83 7.73 -2.66
CA VAL A 67 1.59 7.98 -3.42
C VAL A 67 1.91 8.25 -4.88
N VAL A 68 1.32 7.44 -5.76
CA VAL A 68 1.38 7.62 -7.22
C VAL A 68 0.02 8.10 -7.70
N ASP A 69 -0.03 9.27 -8.33
CA ASP A 69 -1.27 9.90 -8.79
C ASP A 69 -1.40 9.80 -10.31
N LEU A 70 -2.39 9.04 -10.79
CA LEU A 70 -2.61 8.84 -12.23
C LEU A 70 -3.64 9.85 -12.75
N PRO A 71 -3.45 10.38 -13.98
CA PRO A 71 -4.34 11.39 -14.56
C PRO A 71 -5.70 10.82 -14.97
N GLU A 72 -5.80 9.51 -15.17
CA GLU A 72 -7.02 8.81 -15.58
C GLU A 72 -7.08 7.41 -14.98
N ASN A 73 -8.28 6.82 -14.95
CA ASN A 73 -8.48 5.45 -14.49
C ASN A 73 -8.03 4.47 -15.58
N VAL A 74 -6.95 3.73 -15.30
CA VAL A 74 -6.37 2.68 -16.15
C VAL A 74 -6.79 1.28 -15.72
N GLY A 75 -7.49 1.17 -14.60
CA GLY A 75 -7.99 -0.05 -14.02
C GLY A 75 -6.99 -0.70 -13.05
N GLN A 76 -7.54 -1.48 -12.11
CA GLN A 76 -6.81 -2.06 -10.98
C GLN A 76 -5.56 -2.86 -11.36
N GLY A 77 -5.61 -3.59 -12.47
CA GLY A 77 -4.46 -4.38 -12.95
C GLY A 77 -3.30 -3.51 -13.40
N GLU A 78 -3.58 -2.45 -14.19
CA GLU A 78 -2.54 -1.55 -14.67
C GLU A 78 -2.04 -0.63 -13.56
N ALA A 79 -2.92 -0.17 -12.67
CA ALA A 79 -2.51 0.55 -11.47
C ALA A 79 -1.54 -0.27 -10.60
N ARG A 80 -1.76 -1.58 -10.44
CA ARG A 80 -0.83 -2.49 -9.77
C ARG A 80 0.50 -2.62 -10.52
N ASN A 81 0.47 -2.73 -11.85
CA ASN A 81 1.69 -2.77 -12.68
C ASN A 81 2.52 -1.49 -12.55
N ILE A 82 1.87 -0.33 -12.53
CA ILE A 82 2.54 0.94 -12.30
C ILE A 82 3.15 0.95 -10.90
N GLY A 83 2.39 0.54 -9.88
CA GLY A 83 2.88 0.42 -8.50
C GLY A 83 4.09 -0.49 -8.36
N LEU A 84 4.17 -1.59 -9.12
CA LEU A 84 5.34 -2.48 -9.15
C LEU A 84 6.63 -1.75 -9.54
N THR A 85 6.56 -0.70 -10.37
CA THR A 85 7.76 0.04 -10.79
C THR A 85 8.37 0.90 -9.67
N TYR A 86 7.61 1.15 -8.61
CA TYR A 86 8.05 1.86 -7.40
C TYR A 86 8.49 0.93 -6.27
N ALA A 87 8.18 -0.37 -6.39
CA ALA A 87 8.48 -1.35 -5.35
C ALA A 87 9.98 -1.65 -5.26
N SER A 88 10.52 -1.61 -4.04
CA SER A 88 11.94 -1.82 -3.77
C SER A 88 12.27 -3.09 -2.95
N SER A 89 11.24 -3.75 -2.39
CA SER A 89 11.41 -4.96 -1.56
C SER A 89 11.52 -6.24 -2.38
N GLU A 90 12.05 -7.29 -1.76
CA GLU A 90 12.12 -8.64 -2.36
C GLU A 90 10.74 -9.28 -2.56
N TYR A 91 9.81 -9.01 -1.63
CA TYR A 91 8.46 -9.56 -1.66
C TYR A 91 7.43 -8.49 -1.98
N ILE A 92 6.46 -8.85 -2.83
CA ILE A 92 5.33 -7.99 -3.22
C ILE A 92 4.04 -8.58 -2.66
N GLN A 93 3.19 -7.71 -2.11
CA GLN A 93 1.81 -8.02 -1.75
C GLN A 93 0.86 -7.05 -2.45
N PHE A 94 -0.13 -7.57 -3.17
CA PHE A 94 -1.27 -6.75 -3.60
C PHE A 94 -2.33 -6.72 -2.50
N PHE A 95 -2.86 -5.53 -2.23
CA PHE A 95 -3.84 -5.31 -1.17
C PHE A 95 -4.88 -4.29 -1.63
N ASP A 96 -6.16 -4.54 -1.35
CA ASP A 96 -7.24 -3.67 -1.79
C ASP A 96 -7.53 -2.58 -0.74
N ALA A 97 -7.80 -1.35 -1.20
CA ALA A 97 -7.91 -0.18 -0.35
C ALA A 97 -9.14 -0.19 0.59
N ASP A 98 -10.08 -1.09 0.37
CA ASP A 98 -11.28 -1.31 1.17
C ASP A 98 -11.20 -2.49 2.15
N ASP A 99 -10.04 -3.16 2.21
CA ASP A 99 -9.76 -4.24 3.15
C ASP A 99 -9.01 -3.76 4.41
N GLU A 100 -8.94 -4.65 5.41
CA GLU A 100 -8.13 -4.51 6.63
C GLU A 100 -7.30 -5.77 6.88
N LEU A 101 -6.01 -5.61 7.15
CA LEU A 101 -5.15 -6.71 7.54
C LEU A 101 -5.26 -7.01 9.04
N ARG A 102 -5.21 -8.30 9.38
CA ARG A 102 -4.92 -8.74 10.75
C ARG A 102 -3.57 -8.17 11.18
N LYS A 103 -3.43 -7.78 12.45
CA LYS A 103 -2.24 -7.07 12.98
C LYS A 103 -0.88 -7.76 12.74
N ASP A 104 -0.85 -9.06 12.53
CA ASP A 104 0.36 -9.87 12.34
C ASP A 104 0.45 -10.48 10.92
N ALA A 105 -0.42 -10.06 9.99
CA ALA A 105 -0.51 -10.65 8.66
C ALA A 105 0.81 -10.55 7.89
N CYS A 106 1.44 -9.37 7.88
CA CYS A 106 2.70 -9.15 7.18
C CYS A 106 3.86 -9.92 7.83
N GLU A 107 3.91 -9.98 9.16
CA GLU A 107 4.93 -10.74 9.89
C GLU A 107 4.83 -12.24 9.61
N VAL A 108 3.62 -12.79 9.69
CA VAL A 108 3.37 -14.22 9.41
C VAL A 108 3.72 -14.54 7.96
N LEU A 109 3.27 -13.73 7.00
CA LEU A 109 3.57 -13.93 5.59
C LEU A 109 5.08 -13.90 5.31
N TYR A 110 5.78 -12.87 5.79
CA TYR A 110 7.22 -12.72 5.61
C TYR A 110 7.99 -13.94 6.15
N ASN A 111 7.65 -14.39 7.36
CA ASN A 111 8.33 -15.53 7.99
C ASN A 111 8.09 -16.85 7.25
N ILE A 112 6.92 -17.03 6.60
CA ILE A 112 6.64 -18.21 5.78
C ILE A 112 7.45 -18.15 4.47
N LEU A 113 7.45 -17.00 3.79
CA LEU A 113 8.17 -16.81 2.53
C LEU A 113 9.67 -16.99 2.71
N LYS A 114 10.26 -16.36 3.74
CA LYS A 114 11.69 -16.47 4.05
C LYS A 114 12.15 -17.91 4.27
N LYS A 115 11.38 -18.71 5.01
CA LYS A 115 11.68 -20.14 5.25
C LYS A 115 11.61 -21.00 4.00
N THR A 116 10.90 -20.56 2.96
CA THR A 116 10.76 -21.35 1.72
C THR A 116 11.98 -21.22 0.82
N LEU A 117 12.79 -20.17 1.02
CA LEU A 117 14.03 -19.94 0.27
C LEU A 117 15.28 -20.50 0.97
N GLU A 118 15.16 -20.98 2.20
CA GLU A 118 16.20 -21.66 2.99
C GLU A 118 16.10 -23.18 2.83
#